data_AF-E5KK38-F1
#
_entry.id   AF-E5KK38-F1
#
_cell.length_a   1.000
_cell.length_b   1.000
_cell.length_c   1.000
_cell.angle_alpha   90.00
_cell.angle_beta   90.00
_cell.angle_gamma   90.00
#
_symmetry.space_group_name_H-M   'P 1'
#
loop_
_entity.id
_entity.type
_entity.pdbx_description
1 polymer ?
#
loop_
_entity_poly.entity_id
_entity_poly.type
_entity_poly.pdbx_seq_one_letter_code
_entity_poly.pdbx_strand_id
1 'polypeptide(L)'
;EPGITFVAAKFDGIFGMGWDTISVNKISQPMDQIFANSAICPNQLFAFWLSRDVNDIANGGEITLCDTDSNHYSGSIAWEPLVSEDYWRIKLGAVSISGTTYTNGPMDSIVDTGTSLLTGPSDIIKKIQHKIGGIPLINGEYEVVCSKIPSLPNITFTLGGQNFDLQGKDYILQLPNGNGGMTCLSGFMGMDIPAPAGPLWILGDVF
;
A
#
# COMPACT_ATOMS: atom_id res chain seq x y z
N GLU A 1 -0.40 11.74 17.84
CA GLU A 1 0.25 10.52 18.37
C GLU A 1 1.65 10.84 18.88
N PRO A 2 2.16 10.15 19.91
CA PRO A 2 3.58 10.18 20.25
C PRO A 2 4.37 9.13 19.43
N GLY A 3 5.59 9.47 19.01
CA GLY A 3 6.50 8.50 18.37
C GLY A 3 7.68 9.18 17.67
N ILE A 4 8.76 8.44 17.45
CA ILE A 4 9.93 8.93 16.69
C ILE A 4 9.56 9.32 15.26
N THR A 5 8.53 8.68 14.69
CA THR A 5 7.92 9.04 13.41
C THR A 5 7.53 10.53 13.38
N PHE A 6 6.88 11.06 14.42
CA PHE A 6 6.45 12.47 14.47
C PHE A 6 7.58 13.46 14.78
N VAL A 7 8.76 12.97 15.19
CA VAL A 7 9.97 13.80 15.32
C VAL A 7 10.68 13.95 13.96
N ALA A 8 10.63 12.91 13.14
CA ALA A 8 11.32 12.85 11.85
C ALA A 8 10.42 13.17 10.64
N ALA A 9 9.10 13.12 10.80
CA ALA A 9 8.12 13.37 9.75
C ALA A 9 8.26 14.77 9.15
N LYS A 10 7.88 14.88 7.88
CA LYS A 10 7.81 16.16 7.16
C LYS A 10 6.43 16.80 7.21
N PHE A 11 5.43 16.11 7.75
CA PHE A 11 4.05 16.57 7.85
C PHE A 11 3.68 16.96 9.29
N ASP A 12 2.72 17.87 9.43
CA ASP A 12 2.27 18.39 10.73
C ASP A 12 1.30 17.46 11.46
N GLY A 13 0.54 16.65 10.72
CA GLY A 13 -0.45 15.73 11.29
C GLY A 13 -1.07 14.79 10.27
N ILE A 14 -2.10 14.06 10.71
CA ILE A 14 -2.79 13.04 9.92
C ILE A 14 -4.26 13.45 9.74
N PHE A 15 -4.74 13.39 8.50
CA PHE A 15 -6.15 13.55 8.15
C PHE A 15 -6.74 12.18 7.83
N GLY A 16 -7.39 11.55 8.81
CA GLY A 16 -7.96 10.21 8.66
C GLY A 16 -9.12 10.19 7.66
N MET A 17 -9.06 9.28 6.69
CA MET A 17 -10.10 9.07 5.66
C MET A 17 -10.71 7.67 5.73
N GLY A 18 -10.65 7.03 6.91
CA GLY A 18 -11.30 5.75 7.18
C GLY A 18 -12.76 5.90 7.65
N TRP A 19 -13.35 4.80 8.11
CA TRP A 19 -14.75 4.76 8.55
C TRP A 19 -14.93 5.24 9.99
N ASP A 20 -16.12 5.76 10.31
CA ASP A 20 -16.53 6.18 11.66
C ASP A 20 -16.31 5.12 12.75
N THR A 21 -16.39 3.84 12.39
CA THR A 21 -16.30 2.73 13.34
C THR A 21 -14.94 2.66 14.06
N ILE A 22 -13.85 3.06 13.39
CA ILE A 22 -12.48 3.08 13.92
C ILE A 22 -12.06 4.45 14.45
N SER A 23 -12.93 5.46 14.37
CA SER A 23 -12.69 6.78 14.94
C SER A 23 -12.51 6.72 16.45
N VAL A 24 -11.37 7.19 16.94
CA VAL A 24 -11.14 7.39 18.37
C VAL A 24 -12.11 8.47 18.86
N ASN A 25 -12.76 8.21 20.00
CA ASN A 25 -13.83 9.05 20.56
C ASN A 25 -15.10 9.17 19.68
N LYS A 26 -15.26 8.33 18.64
CA LYS A 26 -16.48 8.27 17.82
C LYS A 26 -16.84 9.61 17.17
N ILE A 27 -15.81 10.33 16.72
CA ILE A 27 -15.97 11.58 15.97
C ILE A 27 -16.26 11.23 14.51
N SER A 28 -17.25 11.88 13.90
CA SER A 28 -17.57 11.68 12.48
C SER A 28 -16.37 12.01 11.59
N GLN A 29 -16.03 11.09 10.70
CA GLN A 29 -14.89 11.18 9.81
C GLN A 29 -15.18 12.16 8.67
N PRO A 30 -14.12 12.78 8.10
CA PRO A 30 -14.30 13.82 7.10
C PRO A 30 -15.04 13.34 5.84
N MET A 31 -14.78 12.12 5.38
CA MET A 31 -15.40 11.62 4.15
C MET A 31 -16.89 11.34 4.31
N ASP A 32 -17.32 10.83 5.46
CA ASP A 32 -18.75 10.66 5.74
C ASP A 32 -19.50 12.00 5.69
N GLN A 33 -18.87 13.07 6.17
CA GLN A 33 -19.45 14.42 6.11
C GLN A 33 -19.49 14.98 4.68
N ILE A 34 -18.45 14.76 3.87
CA ILE A 34 -18.41 15.19 2.47
C ILE A 34 -19.47 14.43 1.65
N PHE A 35 -19.57 13.11 1.86
CA PHE A 35 -20.48 12.24 1.14
C PHE A 35 -21.95 12.43 1.54
N ALA A 36 -22.23 12.94 2.73
CA ALA A 36 -23.58 13.28 3.16
C ALA A 36 -24.24 14.36 2.29
N ASN A 37 -23.45 15.17 1.57
CA ASN A 37 -23.98 16.18 0.65
C ASN A 37 -23.83 15.76 -0.81
N SER A 38 -24.83 15.05 -1.34
CA SER A 38 -24.85 14.57 -2.72
C SER A 38 -24.89 15.69 -3.78
N ALA A 39 -25.21 16.93 -3.41
CA ALA A 39 -25.12 18.07 -4.33
C ALA A 39 -23.69 18.55 -4.54
N ILE A 40 -22.80 18.34 -3.55
CA ILE A 40 -21.36 18.64 -3.65
C ILE A 40 -20.61 17.42 -4.18
N CYS A 41 -20.98 16.22 -3.71
CA CYS A 41 -20.25 14.98 -3.95
C CYS A 41 -21.15 13.90 -4.56
N PRO A 42 -21.59 14.04 -5.82
CA PRO A 42 -22.59 13.16 -6.42
C PRO A 42 -22.11 11.71 -6.58
N ASN A 43 -20.82 11.52 -6.91
CA ASN A 43 -20.25 10.18 -7.10
C ASN A 43 -19.86 9.51 -5.77
N GLN A 44 -19.70 10.27 -4.68
CA GLN A 44 -19.26 9.77 -3.37
C GLN A 44 -17.97 8.92 -3.46
N LEU A 45 -17.00 9.41 -4.24
CA LEU A 45 -15.69 8.80 -4.40
C LEU A 45 -14.61 9.76 -3.89
N PHE A 46 -13.44 9.21 -3.56
CA PHE A 46 -12.18 9.93 -3.57
C PHE A 46 -11.12 9.00 -4.14
N ALA A 47 -10.10 9.58 -4.77
CA ALA A 47 -9.04 8.83 -5.43
C ALA A 47 -7.68 9.42 -5.08
N PHE A 48 -6.67 8.57 -5.14
CA PHE A 48 -5.27 8.94 -4.97
C PHE A 48 -4.50 8.58 -6.23
N TRP A 49 -3.65 9.49 -6.65
CA TRP A 49 -2.52 9.20 -7.52
C TRP A 49 -1.26 9.57 -6.77
N LEU A 50 -0.33 8.62 -6.64
CA LEU A 50 0.94 8.82 -5.95
C LEU A 50 2.07 8.68 -6.96
N SER A 51 2.89 9.73 -7.11
CA SER A 51 4.04 9.68 -7.99
C SER A 51 5.11 8.78 -7.39
N ARG A 52 5.68 7.91 -8.22
CA ARG A 52 6.82 7.06 -7.87
C ARG A 52 8.16 7.67 -8.28
N ASP A 53 8.14 8.80 -8.98
CA ASP A 53 9.37 9.51 -9.37
C ASP A 53 9.86 10.41 -8.24
N VAL A 54 10.81 9.90 -7.47
CA VAL A 54 11.45 10.64 -6.36
C VAL A 54 12.24 11.87 -6.80
N ASN A 55 12.50 12.03 -8.10
CA ASN A 55 13.20 13.21 -8.63
C ASN A 55 12.24 14.34 -9.02
N ASP A 56 10.95 14.03 -9.23
CA ASP A 56 9.93 15.04 -9.47
C ASP A 56 9.31 15.50 -8.14
N ILE A 57 10.06 16.36 -7.45
CA ILE A 57 9.62 16.93 -6.17
C ILE A 57 8.44 17.91 -6.31
N ALA A 58 8.10 18.34 -7.54
CA ALA A 58 6.99 19.26 -7.77
C ALA A 58 5.65 18.52 -7.92
N ASN A 59 5.68 17.31 -8.49
CA ASN A 59 4.50 16.48 -8.70
C ASN A 59 4.58 15.18 -7.88
N GLY A 60 4.41 15.28 -6.56
CA GLY A 60 4.48 14.14 -5.65
C GLY A 60 3.23 13.25 -5.62
N GLY A 61 2.06 13.81 -5.94
CA GLY A 61 0.79 13.09 -5.94
C GLY A 61 -0.42 14.02 -6.03
N GLU A 62 -1.60 13.43 -6.20
CA GLU A 62 -2.89 14.12 -6.22
C GLU A 62 -3.92 13.34 -5.38
N ILE A 63 -4.78 14.08 -4.68
CA ILE A 63 -6.03 13.57 -4.14
C ILE A 63 -7.20 14.20 -4.91
N THR A 64 -8.03 13.37 -5.53
CA THR A 64 -9.26 13.81 -6.17
C THR A 64 -10.42 13.56 -5.20
N LEU A 65 -11.13 14.60 -4.78
CA LEU A 65 -12.34 14.46 -3.97
C LEU A 65 -13.57 14.48 -4.89
N CYS A 66 -14.54 13.61 -4.60
CA CYS A 66 -15.82 13.48 -5.28
C CYS A 66 -15.80 12.95 -6.72
N ASP A 67 -14.64 12.50 -7.20
CA ASP A 67 -14.49 11.84 -8.50
C ASP A 67 -13.14 11.10 -8.57
N THR A 68 -12.80 10.62 -9.75
CA THR A 68 -11.47 10.12 -10.16
C THR A 68 -10.89 11.04 -11.24
N ASP A 69 -9.57 11.16 -11.36
CA ASP A 69 -8.94 11.78 -12.53
C ASP A 69 -8.45 10.72 -13.53
N SER A 70 -9.08 10.68 -14.70
CA SER A 70 -8.72 9.80 -15.82
C SER A 70 -7.33 10.07 -16.43
N ASN A 71 -6.69 11.20 -16.12
CA ASN A 71 -5.31 11.45 -16.54
C ASN A 71 -4.30 10.59 -15.77
N HIS A 72 -4.70 10.08 -14.61
CA HIS A 72 -3.82 9.39 -13.66
C HIS A 72 -3.96 7.86 -13.66
N TYR A 73 -4.82 7.30 -14.51
CA TYR A 73 -4.93 5.86 -14.72
C TYR A 73 -5.24 5.50 -16.17
N SER A 74 -5.10 4.21 -16.51
CA SER A 74 -5.45 3.69 -17.83
C SER A 74 -6.26 2.41 -17.70
N GLY A 75 -7.05 2.10 -18.73
CA GLY A 75 -7.95 0.94 -18.69
C GLY A 75 -9.16 1.16 -17.77
N SER A 76 -9.69 0.07 -17.22
CA SER A 76 -10.88 0.08 -16.36
C SER A 76 -10.53 -0.17 -14.90
N ILE A 77 -11.21 0.52 -13.98
CA ILE A 77 -11.05 0.31 -12.54
C ILE A 77 -11.49 -1.10 -12.14
N ALA A 78 -10.65 -1.81 -11.39
CA ALA A 78 -11.00 -3.06 -10.74
C ALA A 78 -11.67 -2.77 -9.40
N TRP A 79 -12.98 -3.03 -9.31
CA TRP A 79 -13.74 -2.80 -8.08
C TRP A 79 -13.75 -4.04 -7.19
N GLU A 80 -13.56 -3.84 -5.89
CA GLU A 80 -13.72 -4.85 -4.85
C GLU A 80 -14.72 -4.35 -3.80
N PRO A 81 -15.70 -5.16 -3.38
CA PRO A 81 -16.59 -4.77 -2.29
C PRO A 81 -15.82 -4.73 -0.97
N LEU A 82 -16.26 -3.83 -0.08
CA LEU A 82 -15.74 -3.79 1.28
C LEU A 82 -16.13 -5.06 2.05
N VAL A 83 -15.17 -5.57 2.81
CA VAL A 83 -15.39 -6.68 3.75
C VAL A 83 -16.09 -6.16 5.01
N SER A 84 -15.73 -4.96 5.46
CA SER A 84 -16.27 -4.28 6.63
C SER A 84 -16.01 -2.77 6.53
N GLU A 85 -16.93 -1.97 7.06
CA GLU A 85 -16.79 -0.52 7.19
C GLU A 85 -15.92 -0.20 8.42
N ASP A 86 -14.64 -0.59 8.39
CA ASP A 86 -13.64 -0.26 9.42
C ASP A 86 -12.41 0.41 8.81
N TYR A 87 -11.50 -0.36 8.24
CA TYR A 87 -10.51 0.16 7.30
C TYR A 87 -11.12 0.12 5.88
N TRP A 88 -10.38 0.60 4.88
CA TRP A 88 -10.67 0.27 3.47
C TRP A 88 -10.29 -1.19 3.20
N ARG A 89 -11.02 -2.11 3.85
CA ARG A 89 -10.75 -3.54 3.85
C ARG A 89 -11.44 -4.21 2.68
N ILE A 90 -10.66 -4.87 1.85
CA ILE A 90 -11.09 -5.64 0.68
C ILE A 90 -10.55 -7.07 0.75
N LYS A 91 -11.04 -7.95 -0.14
CA LYS A 91 -10.45 -9.27 -0.33
C LYS A 91 -9.30 -9.18 -1.34
N LEU A 92 -8.10 -9.52 -0.89
CA LEU A 92 -6.98 -9.84 -1.77
C LEU A 92 -7.14 -11.27 -2.28
N GLY A 93 -7.37 -11.43 -3.58
CA GLY A 93 -7.59 -12.74 -4.19
C GLY A 93 -6.36 -13.64 -4.11
N ALA A 94 -5.23 -13.16 -4.65
CA ALA A 94 -3.98 -13.90 -4.63
C ALA A 94 -2.73 -13.02 -4.72
N VAL A 95 -1.62 -13.54 -4.19
CA VAL A 95 -0.26 -13.03 -4.48
C VAL A 95 0.51 -14.16 -5.14
N SER A 96 1.07 -13.91 -6.33
CA SER A 96 1.81 -14.93 -7.07
C SER A 96 3.13 -14.41 -7.64
N ILE A 97 4.11 -15.30 -7.77
CA ILE A 97 5.42 -15.00 -8.35
C ILE A 97 5.73 -16.09 -9.36
N SER A 98 5.95 -15.72 -10.61
CA SER A 98 6.26 -16.64 -11.71
C SER A 98 5.26 -17.82 -11.78
N GLY A 99 3.95 -17.53 -11.63
CA GLY A 99 2.88 -18.52 -11.67
C GLY A 99 2.71 -19.39 -10.41
N THR A 100 3.54 -19.20 -9.38
CA THR A 100 3.34 -19.85 -8.07
C THR A 100 2.56 -18.94 -7.14
N THR A 101 1.40 -19.38 -6.65
CA THR A 101 0.59 -18.65 -5.66
C THR A 101 1.11 -18.85 -4.24
N TYR A 102 1.22 -17.77 -3.47
CA TYR A 102 1.74 -17.77 -2.08
C TYR A 102 0.65 -17.57 -1.03
N THR A 103 -0.57 -17.22 -1.44
CA THR A 103 -1.75 -17.14 -0.56
C THR A 103 -2.52 -18.46 -0.55
N ASN A 104 -3.17 -18.78 0.57
CA ASN A 104 -4.03 -19.96 0.71
C ASN A 104 -5.51 -19.57 0.45
N GLY A 105 -5.78 -19.03 -0.74
CA GLY A 105 -7.06 -18.44 -1.11
C GLY A 105 -7.17 -16.94 -0.76
N PRO A 106 -8.37 -16.35 -0.92
CA PRO A 106 -8.58 -14.93 -0.66
C PRO A 106 -8.31 -14.57 0.81
N MET A 107 -7.56 -13.48 1.02
CA MET A 107 -7.18 -12.96 2.33
C MET A 107 -7.76 -11.57 2.54
N ASP A 108 -7.95 -11.17 3.79
CA ASP A 108 -8.30 -9.78 4.08
C ASP A 108 -7.07 -8.88 3.87
N SER A 109 -7.30 -7.74 3.24
CA SER A 109 -6.28 -6.71 3.03
C SER A 109 -6.88 -5.33 3.23
N ILE A 110 -6.08 -4.37 3.69
CA ILE A 110 -6.48 -2.95 3.75
C ILE A 110 -5.71 -2.17 2.70
N VAL A 111 -6.38 -1.23 2.03
CA VAL A 111 -5.73 -0.23 1.16
C VAL A 111 -5.45 1.01 2.02
N ASP A 112 -4.18 1.36 2.18
CA ASP A 112 -3.77 2.32 3.22
C ASP A 112 -2.66 3.26 2.74
N THR A 113 -3.04 4.48 2.37
CA THR A 113 -2.12 5.57 2.01
C THR A 113 -1.32 6.11 3.20
N GLY A 114 -1.59 5.61 4.42
CA GLY A 114 -0.80 5.93 5.62
C GLY A 114 0.39 4.98 5.82
N THR A 115 0.52 3.93 5.02
CA THR A 115 1.59 2.93 5.12
C THR A 115 2.45 2.96 3.86
N SER A 116 3.76 3.19 4.01
CA SER A 116 4.65 3.32 2.84
C SER A 116 4.94 2.01 2.10
N LEU A 117 4.98 0.87 2.80
CA LEU A 117 5.38 -0.42 2.24
C LEU A 117 4.18 -1.36 2.09
N LEU A 118 4.31 -2.36 1.21
CA LEU A 118 3.43 -3.53 1.21
C LEU A 118 3.74 -4.37 2.45
N THR A 119 2.74 -4.70 3.25
CA THR A 119 2.91 -5.59 4.39
C THR A 119 2.05 -6.84 4.27
N GLY A 120 2.50 -7.93 4.90
CA GLY A 120 1.72 -9.16 4.97
C GLY A 120 2.29 -10.13 6.01
N PRO A 121 1.63 -11.29 6.18
CA PRO A 121 2.06 -12.31 7.13
C PRO A 121 3.53 -12.68 6.95
N SER A 122 4.28 -12.69 8.05
CA SER A 122 5.75 -12.81 8.03
C SER A 122 6.24 -14.07 7.33
N ASP A 123 5.49 -15.18 7.41
CA ASP A 123 5.82 -16.44 6.77
C ASP A 123 5.70 -16.37 5.25
N ILE A 124 4.70 -15.64 4.73
CA ILE A 124 4.53 -15.39 3.30
C ILE A 124 5.60 -14.41 2.80
N ILE A 125 5.82 -13.30 3.51
CA ILE A 125 6.85 -12.33 3.15
C ILE A 125 8.22 -12.98 3.10
N LYS A 126 8.59 -13.82 4.09
CA LYS A 126 9.86 -14.57 4.05
C LYS A 126 10.03 -15.41 2.78
N LYS A 127 8.96 -16.03 2.27
CA LYS A 127 8.99 -16.81 1.02
C LYS A 127 9.20 -15.90 -0.20
N ILE A 128 8.53 -14.75 -0.24
CA ILE A 128 8.73 -13.73 -1.28
C ILE A 128 10.18 -13.24 -1.27
N GLN A 129 10.70 -12.88 -0.09
CA GLN A 129 12.06 -12.39 0.10
C GLN A 129 13.10 -13.42 -0.36
N HIS A 130 12.91 -14.69 -0.01
CA HIS A 130 13.76 -15.77 -0.51
C HIS A 130 13.78 -15.85 -2.05
N LYS A 131 12.66 -15.57 -2.74
CA LYS A 131 12.59 -15.57 -4.19
C LYS A 131 13.28 -14.39 -4.85
N ILE A 132 13.24 -13.21 -4.23
CA ILE A 132 13.87 -12.00 -4.78
C ILE A 132 15.30 -11.79 -4.27
N GLY A 133 15.81 -12.68 -3.43
CA GLY A 133 17.15 -12.59 -2.84
C GLY A 133 17.25 -11.52 -1.76
N GLY A 134 16.17 -11.31 -1.01
CA GLY A 134 16.08 -10.38 0.11
C GLY A 134 16.99 -10.78 1.27
N ILE A 135 17.70 -9.78 1.80
CA ILE A 135 18.57 -9.87 2.96
C ILE A 135 17.83 -9.21 4.12
N PRO A 136 17.56 -9.92 5.23
CA PRO A 136 16.77 -9.38 6.33
C PRO A 136 17.47 -8.20 7.00
N LEU A 137 16.67 -7.18 7.30
CA LEU A 137 17.01 -6.06 8.16
C LEU A 137 16.26 -6.19 9.49
N ILE A 138 16.22 -5.11 10.26
CA ILE A 138 15.43 -5.03 11.49
C ILE A 138 13.94 -4.87 11.18
N ASN A 139 13.07 -5.20 12.15
CA ASN A 139 11.63 -4.93 12.09
C ASN A 139 10.87 -5.54 10.89
N GLY A 140 11.36 -6.63 10.31
CA GLY A 140 10.69 -7.32 9.21
C GLY A 140 10.94 -6.69 7.83
N GLU A 141 11.81 -5.70 7.75
CA GLU A 141 12.30 -5.12 6.50
C GLU A 141 13.38 -5.99 5.85
N TYR A 142 13.60 -5.77 4.56
CA TYR A 142 14.62 -6.47 3.78
C TYR A 142 15.26 -5.51 2.79
N GLU A 143 16.52 -5.75 2.44
CA GLU A 143 17.18 -5.13 1.30
C GLU A 143 17.49 -6.17 0.21
N VAL A 144 17.70 -5.71 -1.02
CA VAL A 144 18.20 -6.54 -2.12
C VAL A 144 19.46 -5.91 -2.70
N VAL A 145 20.24 -6.71 -3.43
CA VAL A 145 21.37 -6.18 -4.19
C VAL A 145 20.84 -5.33 -5.36
N CYS A 146 21.11 -4.02 -5.35
CA CYS A 146 20.59 -3.06 -6.33
C CYS A 146 20.80 -3.49 -7.80
N SER A 147 21.94 -4.08 -8.14
CA SER A 147 22.23 -4.53 -9.50
C SER A 147 21.34 -5.68 -9.98
N LYS A 148 20.62 -6.36 -9.07
CA LYS A 148 19.68 -7.43 -9.41
C LYS A 148 18.28 -6.95 -9.74
N ILE A 149 17.93 -5.68 -9.48
CA ILE A 149 16.58 -5.11 -9.71
C ILE A 149 16.04 -5.45 -11.12
N PRO A 150 16.80 -5.29 -12.22
CA PRO A 150 16.28 -5.58 -13.57
C PRO A 150 15.98 -7.06 -13.83
N SER A 151 16.48 -7.97 -12.98
CA SER A 151 16.32 -9.43 -13.09
C SER A 151 15.33 -10.01 -12.08
N LEU A 152 14.73 -9.18 -11.22
CA LEU A 152 13.77 -9.66 -10.23
C LEU A 152 12.47 -10.09 -10.93
N PRO A 153 11.79 -11.14 -10.42
CA PRO A 153 10.55 -11.61 -11.01
C PRO A 153 9.42 -10.60 -10.79
N ASN A 154 8.42 -10.61 -11.68
CA ASN A 154 7.17 -9.91 -11.42
C ASN A 154 6.44 -10.58 -10.24
N ILE A 155 5.83 -9.74 -9.41
CA ILE A 155 4.93 -10.15 -8.34
C ILE A 155 3.53 -9.68 -8.71
N THR A 156 2.61 -10.63 -8.87
CA THR A 156 1.24 -10.36 -9.33
C THR A 156 0.29 -10.42 -8.16
N PHE A 157 -0.48 -9.35 -7.98
CA PHE A 157 -1.63 -9.29 -7.09
C PHE A 157 -2.92 -9.48 -7.90
N THR A 158 -3.81 -10.35 -7.44
CA THR A 158 -5.13 -10.54 -8.06
C THR A 158 -6.21 -9.87 -7.23
N LEU A 159 -6.85 -8.85 -7.80
CA LEU A 159 -7.88 -8.01 -7.18
C LEU A 159 -8.95 -7.65 -8.23
N GLY A 160 -10.22 -7.71 -7.86
CA GLY A 160 -11.36 -7.36 -8.71
C GLY A 160 -11.47 -8.20 -9.98
N GLY A 161 -10.95 -9.43 -9.94
CA GLY A 161 -10.81 -10.29 -11.12
C GLY A 161 -9.73 -9.85 -12.12
N GLN A 162 -8.91 -8.85 -11.76
CA GLN A 162 -7.79 -8.35 -12.56
C GLN A 162 -6.45 -8.69 -11.91
N ASN A 163 -5.40 -8.73 -12.73
CA ASN A 163 -4.02 -8.95 -12.27
C ASN A 163 -3.23 -7.63 -12.32
N PHE A 164 -2.59 -7.31 -11.21
CA PHE A 164 -1.71 -6.16 -11.03
C PHE A 164 -0.28 -6.66 -10.89
N ASP A 165 0.52 -6.50 -11.94
CA ASP A 165 1.91 -6.97 -11.99
C ASP A 165 2.87 -5.87 -11.54
N LEU A 166 3.54 -6.09 -10.41
CA LEU A 166 4.63 -5.24 -9.96
C LEU A 166 5.97 -5.79 -10.47
N GLN A 167 6.72 -4.97 -11.20
CA GLN A 167 8.08 -5.28 -11.64
C GLN A 167 9.09 -4.94 -10.54
N GLY A 168 10.32 -5.45 -10.64
CA GLY A 168 11.38 -5.19 -9.67
C GLY A 168 11.60 -3.70 -9.36
N LYS A 169 11.43 -2.81 -10.34
CA LYS A 169 11.54 -1.35 -10.15
C LYS A 169 10.37 -0.73 -9.38
N ASP A 170 9.21 -1.38 -9.36
CA ASP A 170 7.99 -0.86 -8.74
C ASP A 170 8.00 -1.17 -7.24
N TYR A 171 8.47 -2.37 -6.87
CA TYR A 171 8.50 -2.85 -5.49
C TYR A 171 9.87 -2.77 -4.80
N ILE A 172 10.90 -2.16 -5.39
CA ILE A 172 12.18 -1.90 -4.73
C ILE A 172 12.43 -0.40 -4.64
N LEU A 173 12.57 0.12 -3.42
CA LEU A 173 12.86 1.53 -3.17
C LEU A 173 14.38 1.74 -3.18
N GLN A 174 14.85 2.64 -4.04
CA GLN A 174 16.26 3.02 -4.12
C GLN A 174 16.48 4.30 -3.30
N LEU A 175 17.14 4.16 -2.16
CA LEU A 175 17.35 5.24 -1.20
C LEU A 175 18.84 5.62 -1.18
N PRO A 176 19.18 6.92 -1.30
CA PRO A 176 20.57 7.37 -1.14
C PRO A 176 21.11 6.96 0.23
N ASN A 177 22.32 6.38 0.26
CA ASN A 177 23.00 6.06 1.49
C ASN A 177 24.10 7.07 1.81
N GLY A 178 24.54 7.11 3.07
CA GLY A 178 25.54 8.07 3.57
C GLY A 178 26.93 7.94 2.93
N ASN A 179 27.17 6.90 2.12
CA ASN A 179 28.45 6.64 1.45
C ASN A 179 28.43 7.02 -0.04
N GLY A 180 27.39 7.72 -0.50
CA GLY A 180 27.25 8.13 -1.90
C GLY A 180 26.78 7.01 -2.85
N GLY A 181 26.31 5.88 -2.31
CA GLY A 181 25.64 4.81 -3.06
C GLY A 181 24.14 4.79 -2.83
N MET A 182 23.50 3.71 -3.28
CA MET A 182 22.08 3.45 -3.03
C MET A 182 21.91 2.21 -2.14
N THR A 183 20.99 2.29 -1.19
CA THR A 183 20.39 1.14 -0.51
C THR A 183 19.10 0.79 -1.22
N CYS A 184 18.92 -0.49 -1.56
CA CYS A 184 17.74 -0.95 -2.29
C CYS A 184 16.84 -1.73 -1.35
N LEU A 185 15.92 -1.00 -0.72
CA LEU A 185 14.97 -1.53 0.25
C LEU A 185 13.86 -2.28 -0.49
N SER A 186 13.54 -3.47 -0.01
CA SER A 186 12.36 -4.19 -0.46
C SER A 186 11.10 -3.44 -0.04
N GLY A 187 10.19 -3.23 -0.98
CA GLY A 187 8.86 -2.67 -0.74
C GLY A 187 7.96 -3.59 0.07
N PHE A 188 8.42 -4.77 0.48
CA PHE A 188 7.70 -5.75 1.27
C PHE A 188 8.25 -5.84 2.69
N MET A 189 7.38 -5.72 3.68
CA MET A 189 7.69 -5.87 5.11
C MET A 189 6.86 -6.99 5.74
N GLY A 190 7.52 -7.86 6.50
CA GLY A 190 6.84 -8.88 7.30
C GLY A 190 6.21 -8.25 8.55
N MET A 191 4.88 -8.35 8.67
CA MET A 191 4.15 -7.82 9.82
C MET A 191 2.98 -8.75 10.17
N ASP A 192 3.01 -9.29 11.39
CA ASP A 192 1.95 -10.18 11.88
C ASP A 192 0.94 -9.38 12.71
N ILE A 193 -0.18 -9.02 12.10
CA ILE A 193 -1.29 -8.36 12.79
C ILE A 193 -2.10 -9.43 13.54
N PRO A 194 -2.27 -9.32 14.87
CA PRO A 194 -3.00 -10.31 15.64
C PRO A 194 -4.52 -10.17 15.45
N ALA A 195 -5.25 -11.24 15.80
CA ALA A 195 -6.70 -11.20 15.92
C ALA A 195 -7.14 -10.13 16.95
N PRO A 196 -8.32 -9.49 16.77
CA PRO A 196 -9.35 -9.82 15.79
C PRO A 196 -9.18 -9.17 14.42
N ALA A 197 -8.27 -8.21 14.27
CA ALA A 197 -8.09 -7.48 13.01
C ALA A 197 -7.37 -8.34 11.96
N GLY A 198 -6.35 -9.10 12.38
CA GLY A 198 -5.53 -9.91 11.48
C GLY A 198 -5.82 -11.42 11.46
N PRO A 199 -5.18 -12.15 10.53
CA PRO A 199 -4.10 -11.69 9.64
C PRO A 199 -4.60 -10.78 8.50
N LEU A 200 -3.84 -9.73 8.18
CA LEU A 200 -4.13 -8.80 7.08
C LEU A 200 -2.90 -8.59 6.20
N TRP A 201 -3.14 -8.29 4.93
CA TRP A 201 -2.19 -7.54 4.11
C TRP A 201 -2.47 -6.04 4.23
N ILE A 202 -1.43 -5.22 4.09
CA ILE A 202 -1.57 -3.78 3.89
C ILE A 202 -1.03 -3.46 2.49
N LEU A 203 -1.93 -2.96 1.64
CA LEU A 203 -1.61 -2.42 0.32
C LEU A 203 -1.30 -0.93 0.51
N GLY A 204 -0.04 -0.64 0.85
CA GLY A 204 0.48 0.71 1.06
C GLY A 204 0.91 1.40 -0.24
N ASP A 205 1.64 2.52 -0.12
CA ASP A 205 2.04 3.41 -1.23
C ASP A 205 2.85 2.73 -2.36
N VAL A 206 3.39 1.53 -2.12
CA VAL A 206 4.09 0.71 -3.12
C VAL A 206 3.14 0.09 -4.15
N PHE A 207 1.91 -0.22 -3.77
CA PHE A 207 0.89 -0.79 -4.66
C PHE A 207 0.32 0.28 -5.60
#